data_AF-A0A5B1LK15-F1
#
_entry.id   AF-A0A5B1LK15-F1
#
_cell.length_a   1.000
_cell.length_b   1.000
_cell.length_c   1.000
_cell.angle_alpha   90.00
_cell.angle_beta   90.00
_cell.angle_gamma   90.00
#
_symmetry.space_group_name_H-M   'P 1'
#
loop_
_entity.id
_entity.type
_entity.pdbx_description
1 polymer ?
#
loop_
_entity_poly.entity_id
_entity_poly.type
_entity_poly.pdbx_seq_one_letter_code
_entity_poly.pdbx_strand_id
1 'polypeptide(L)'
;MKRFSMAAAVRRTGAATALTVLVSTASLLSGAAHSPAAASPPPVISIGYSDDVDWEGDTGTHELYLRFDRTGDLTGTSSAKVTLGGGTATAGTDYTATKYVTTITFPAGENYAAVAFKMKGDVEVEPDETFDFTLSDPVNATIGLATDTVTILNDDTNIPPAFFMGEEPFVEEGDSGTQKVHFTIVRYGSTATKVSVKAGTTDGNATAPSDYKARKPKVVKFAVGQRYAYVDVIARGDLVPEDDEFFNLVLTEPVGASIVDGLSIAVLDNDDSSATPTFSFNDDGYDIETDETDRSHPVAARIYRDGNLQEKSTVTYATTDGTAVAPDDYTAKTGVVTFKPGERFKDISVTVKGDRDWEYGPPDWSSAETFSIDLSAPTNGVIGDGHIVVLIFDDEH
;
A
#
# COMPACT_ATOMS: atom_id res chain seq x y z
N MET A 1 23.27 -23.68 19.89
CA MET A 1 24.20 -24.80 19.63
C MET A 1 24.50 -24.92 18.14
N LYS A 2 25.71 -24.57 17.70
CA LYS A 2 26.46 -25.17 16.57
C LYS A 2 27.90 -24.67 16.66
N ARG A 3 28.86 -25.60 16.60
CA ARG A 3 30.27 -25.45 17.02
C ARG A 3 31.19 -25.05 15.86
N PHE A 4 32.27 -24.38 16.25
CA PHE A 4 33.48 -23.97 15.52
C PHE A 4 34.23 -25.08 14.75
N SER A 5 34.98 -24.69 13.72
CA SER A 5 36.29 -25.25 13.38
C SER A 5 37.17 -24.20 12.68
N MET A 6 38.46 -24.19 13.03
CA MET A 6 39.48 -23.19 12.72
C MET A 6 40.74 -23.87 12.12
N ALA A 7 41.68 -23.02 11.65
CA ALA A 7 43.11 -23.26 11.35
C ALA A 7 43.47 -23.47 9.86
N ALA A 8 44.59 -22.98 9.32
CA ALA A 8 45.83 -22.47 9.94
C ALA A 8 46.60 -21.50 9.02
N ALA A 9 47.35 -20.57 9.62
CA ALA A 9 48.35 -19.72 8.98
C ALA A 9 49.77 -20.17 9.38
N VAL A 10 50.72 -20.10 8.45
CA VAL A 10 52.13 -20.47 8.67
C VAL A 10 53.00 -19.21 8.81
N ARG A 11 53.77 -19.16 9.90
CA ARG A 11 54.79 -18.15 10.21
C ARG A 11 56.14 -18.48 9.55
N ARG A 12 56.96 -17.45 9.30
CA ARG A 12 58.42 -17.57 9.27
C ARG A 12 59.08 -16.51 10.17
N THR A 13 59.99 -17.02 10.99
CA THR A 13 61.03 -16.42 11.85
C THR A 13 62.00 -15.53 11.04
N GLY A 14 62.74 -14.52 11.51
CA GLY A 14 63.19 -14.09 12.84
C GLY A 14 64.70 -13.77 12.79
N ALA A 15 65.11 -12.60 13.31
CA ALA A 15 66.43 -12.21 13.88
C ALA A 15 67.21 -11.01 13.24
N ALA A 16 67.70 -10.16 14.15
CA ALA A 16 68.45 -8.89 14.04
C ALA A 16 69.95 -9.09 13.70
N THR A 17 70.86 -8.12 13.45
CA THR A 17 71.18 -6.84 14.15
C THR A 17 72.34 -6.11 13.41
N ALA A 18 72.44 -4.76 13.56
CA ALA A 18 73.66 -3.89 13.56
C ALA A 18 74.53 -3.78 12.27
N LEU A 19 75.28 -2.72 11.93
CA LEU A 19 75.58 -1.35 12.40
C LEU A 19 76.44 -0.66 11.29
N THR A 20 76.08 0.57 10.93
CA THR A 20 76.85 1.70 10.35
C THR A 20 78.09 1.49 9.46
N VAL A 21 78.03 1.99 8.20
CA VAL A 21 79.13 2.74 7.54
C VAL A 21 78.55 3.84 6.64
N LEU A 22 78.77 5.10 7.03
CA LEU A 22 78.68 6.28 6.15
C LEU A 22 79.98 6.39 5.37
N VAL A 23 79.97 6.31 4.03
CA VAL A 23 80.72 7.21 3.12
C VAL A 23 80.08 7.19 1.71
N SER A 24 79.94 8.40 1.17
CA SER A 24 79.42 8.82 -0.14
C SER A 24 79.89 8.04 -1.39
N THR A 25 78.96 7.74 -2.31
CA THR A 25 78.77 8.39 -3.64
C THR A 25 77.93 7.49 -4.56
N ALA A 26 77.01 8.12 -5.32
CA ALA A 26 76.09 7.59 -6.34
C ALA A 26 74.80 6.85 -5.86
N SER A 27 73.65 7.44 -6.15
CA SER A 27 72.36 6.73 -6.24
C SER A 27 71.52 7.34 -7.35
N LEU A 28 71.27 6.50 -8.35
CA LEU A 28 70.27 6.69 -9.40
C LEU A 28 68.89 6.88 -8.75
N LEU A 29 68.24 8.02 -8.96
CA LEU A 29 66.80 8.13 -8.81
C LEU A 29 66.15 7.29 -9.93
N SER A 30 65.82 6.03 -9.66
CA SER A 30 64.75 5.36 -10.41
C SER A 30 63.43 5.68 -9.73
N GLY A 31 62.84 6.82 -10.11
CA GLY A 31 61.41 7.05 -9.89
C GLY A 31 60.66 5.99 -10.68
N ALA A 32 60.17 4.95 -10.01
CA ALA A 32 59.16 4.06 -10.57
C ALA A 32 57.89 4.89 -10.73
N ALA A 33 57.75 5.50 -11.90
CA ALA A 33 56.49 6.05 -12.35
C ALA A 33 55.45 4.95 -12.23
N HIS A 34 54.44 5.16 -11.40
CA HIS A 34 53.20 4.43 -11.56
C HIS A 34 52.77 4.68 -13.01
N SER A 35 52.64 3.61 -13.80
CA SER A 35 52.08 3.72 -15.15
C SER A 35 50.80 4.56 -15.04
N PRO A 36 50.65 5.65 -15.80
CA PRO A 36 49.44 6.45 -15.75
C PRO A 36 48.27 5.49 -16.00
N ALA A 37 47.21 5.61 -15.20
CA ALA A 37 45.96 4.94 -15.49
C ALA A 37 45.65 5.14 -16.97
N ALA A 38 45.36 4.06 -17.71
CA ALA A 38 45.06 4.16 -19.12
C ALA A 38 43.97 5.23 -19.30
N ALA A 39 44.22 6.19 -20.20
CA ALA A 39 43.26 7.26 -20.44
C ALA A 39 41.89 6.64 -20.75
N SER A 40 40.84 7.14 -20.10
CA SER A 40 39.48 6.66 -20.38
C SER A 40 39.21 6.84 -21.88
N PRO A 41 38.58 5.86 -22.57
CA PRO A 41 38.32 5.99 -23.99
C PRO A 41 37.44 7.24 -24.26
N PRO A 42 37.52 7.85 -25.46
CA PRO A 42 36.74 9.04 -25.77
C PRO A 42 35.24 8.80 -25.59
N PRO A 43 34.43 9.84 -25.30
CA PRO A 43 33.01 9.67 -25.04
C PRO A 43 32.27 9.12 -26.27
N VAL A 44 31.38 8.15 -26.08
CA VAL A 44 30.49 7.61 -27.11
C VAL A 44 29.05 7.77 -26.68
N ILE A 45 28.22 8.43 -27.50
CA ILE A 45 26.78 8.55 -27.30
C ILE A 45 26.09 7.55 -28.22
N SER A 46 25.21 6.73 -27.65
CA SER A 46 24.42 5.73 -28.37
C SER A 46 22.95 5.87 -27.97
N ILE A 47 22.06 5.43 -28.87
CA ILE A 47 20.72 5.03 -28.47
C ILE A 47 20.88 3.89 -27.46
N GLY A 48 20.26 4.06 -26.30
CA GLY A 48 20.25 3.07 -25.23
C GLY A 48 19.03 2.18 -25.34
N TYR A 49 18.91 1.19 -24.47
CA TYR A 49 17.77 0.27 -24.49
C TYR A 49 16.50 0.98 -24.02
N SER A 50 15.56 1.25 -24.93
CA SER A 50 14.19 1.68 -24.64
C SER A 50 13.18 0.60 -25.04
N ASP A 51 11.99 0.63 -24.44
CA ASP A 51 10.85 -0.09 -25.00
C ASP A 51 10.41 0.69 -26.25
N ASP A 52 10.86 0.26 -27.43
CA ASP A 52 10.56 0.95 -28.69
C ASP A 52 9.21 0.50 -29.28
N VAL A 53 8.28 0.05 -28.43
CA VAL A 53 6.94 -0.41 -28.78
C VAL A 53 5.98 0.02 -27.68
N ASP A 54 4.93 0.75 -28.05
CA ASP A 54 3.92 1.21 -27.09
C ASP A 54 2.55 1.38 -27.78
N TRP A 55 1.46 1.37 -27.01
CA TRP A 55 0.09 1.54 -27.53
C TRP A 55 -0.28 3.01 -27.62
N GLU A 56 -0.96 3.45 -28.66
CA GLU A 56 -1.38 4.85 -28.80
C GLU A 56 -2.45 5.29 -27.78
N GLY A 57 -3.34 4.37 -27.39
CA GLY A 57 -4.43 4.58 -26.46
C GLY A 57 -5.64 5.30 -27.09
N ASP A 58 -6.82 5.14 -26.49
CA ASP A 58 -8.06 5.65 -27.11
C ASP A 58 -8.22 7.21 -27.17
N THR A 59 -7.51 7.97 -26.32
CA THR A 59 -7.66 9.43 -26.25
C THR A 59 -6.44 10.15 -25.69
N GLY A 60 -6.30 11.42 -26.08
CA GLY A 60 -5.39 12.34 -25.42
C GLY A 60 -3.96 12.13 -25.88
N THR A 61 -3.00 12.37 -24.99
CA THR A 61 -1.58 12.20 -25.29
C THR A 61 -0.89 11.57 -24.10
N HIS A 62 0.05 10.66 -24.36
CA HIS A 62 0.92 10.09 -23.35
C HIS A 62 2.38 10.08 -23.84
N GLU A 63 3.33 9.84 -22.93
CA GLU A 63 4.76 10.03 -23.18
C GLU A 63 5.50 8.70 -23.25
N LEU A 64 6.14 8.44 -24.40
CA LEU A 64 7.18 7.43 -24.56
C LEU A 64 8.55 8.04 -24.30
N TYR A 65 9.40 7.38 -23.52
CA TYR A 65 10.72 7.90 -23.17
C TYR A 65 11.83 7.19 -23.95
N LEU A 66 12.42 7.91 -24.92
CA LEU A 66 13.56 7.43 -25.69
C LEU A 66 14.84 7.58 -24.87
N ARG A 67 15.57 6.48 -24.69
CA ARG A 67 16.77 6.41 -23.85
C ARG A 67 18.04 6.57 -24.68
N PHE A 68 18.99 7.35 -24.15
CA PHE A 68 20.32 7.51 -24.72
C PHE A 68 21.37 7.28 -23.65
N ASP A 69 22.41 6.52 -23.99
CA ASP A 69 23.50 6.21 -23.07
C ASP A 69 24.81 6.86 -23.55
N ARG A 70 25.61 7.31 -22.59
CA ARG A 70 26.98 7.80 -22.82
C ARG A 70 27.99 6.91 -22.12
N THR A 71 29.00 6.45 -22.86
CA THR A 71 30.11 5.64 -22.34
C THR A 71 31.45 6.32 -22.59
N GLY A 72 32.53 5.81 -21.98
CA GLY A 72 33.89 6.38 -22.09
C GLY A 72 34.21 7.42 -21.03
N ASP A 73 34.92 8.48 -21.40
CA ASP A 73 35.22 9.60 -20.53
C ASP A 73 33.95 10.42 -20.21
N LEU A 74 33.60 10.52 -18.92
CA LEU A 74 32.44 11.27 -18.46
C LEU A 74 32.82 12.63 -17.85
N THR A 75 34.11 12.97 -17.80
CA THR A 75 34.59 14.15 -17.05
C THR A 75 34.17 15.47 -17.69
N GLY A 76 33.92 15.49 -19.00
CA GLY A 76 33.45 16.66 -19.75
C GLY A 76 31.96 16.60 -20.12
N THR A 77 31.45 17.71 -20.65
CA THR A 77 30.12 17.76 -21.28
C THR A 77 30.20 17.26 -22.72
N SER A 78 29.23 16.44 -23.10
CA SER A 78 29.04 15.98 -24.48
C SER A 78 27.58 16.16 -24.90
N SER A 79 27.32 16.28 -26.19
CA SER A 79 25.95 16.37 -26.71
C SER A 79 25.81 15.72 -28.07
N ALA A 80 24.59 15.37 -28.44
CA ALA A 80 24.23 14.94 -29.79
C ALA A 80 22.84 15.46 -30.12
N LYS A 81 22.56 15.63 -31.41
CA LYS A 81 21.24 15.99 -31.91
C LYS A 81 20.43 14.73 -32.18
N VAL A 82 19.22 14.68 -31.65
CA VAL A 82 18.20 13.68 -31.96
C VAL A 82 17.25 14.28 -32.99
N THR A 83 17.08 13.58 -34.10
CA THR A 83 16.09 13.93 -35.13
C THR A 83 15.13 12.77 -35.32
N LEU A 84 13.82 13.04 -35.25
CA LEU A 84 12.80 12.07 -35.67
C LEU A 84 12.49 12.25 -37.16
N GLY A 85 12.25 11.13 -37.84
CA GLY A 85 11.83 11.10 -39.23
C GLY A 85 11.60 9.67 -39.70
N GLY A 86 11.31 9.48 -40.99
CA GLY A 86 11.03 8.15 -41.51
C GLY A 86 9.74 7.54 -40.95
N GLY A 87 9.58 6.23 -41.12
CA GLY A 87 8.40 5.48 -40.70
C GLY A 87 7.09 5.79 -41.43
N THR A 88 6.00 5.26 -40.90
CA THR A 88 4.63 5.45 -41.41
C THR A 88 3.82 6.47 -40.61
N ALA A 89 4.20 6.75 -39.36
CA ALA A 89 3.49 7.66 -38.48
C ALA A 89 3.59 9.12 -38.95
N THR A 90 2.46 9.80 -38.92
CA THR A 90 2.20 11.16 -39.36
C THR A 90 2.07 12.15 -38.19
N ALA A 91 2.94 13.18 -38.21
CA ALA A 91 2.85 14.27 -37.25
C ALA A 91 1.49 15.01 -37.29
N GLY A 92 0.87 15.16 -36.13
CA GLY A 92 -0.45 15.76 -35.92
C GLY A 92 -1.58 14.73 -35.80
N THR A 93 -1.40 13.54 -36.37
CA THR A 93 -2.32 12.40 -36.21
C THR A 93 -1.85 11.57 -35.02
N ASP A 94 -0.68 10.94 -35.13
CA ASP A 94 -0.26 9.85 -34.23
C ASP A 94 0.73 10.35 -33.17
N TYR A 95 1.33 11.53 -33.41
CA TYR A 95 2.14 12.25 -32.44
C TYR A 95 2.07 13.76 -32.61
N THR A 96 2.30 14.49 -31.52
CA THR A 96 2.00 15.93 -31.50
C THR A 96 3.03 16.83 -32.19
N ALA A 97 4.31 16.44 -32.26
CA ALA A 97 5.30 17.37 -32.81
C ALA A 97 5.44 17.24 -34.32
N THR A 98 5.35 18.37 -35.00
CA THR A 98 5.55 18.49 -36.44
C THR A 98 7.01 18.35 -36.87
N LYS A 99 7.96 18.57 -35.94
CA LYS A 99 9.40 18.27 -36.05
C LYS A 99 10.00 18.08 -34.65
N TYR A 100 10.57 16.91 -34.40
CA TYR A 100 11.45 16.70 -33.24
C TYR A 100 12.90 16.81 -33.69
N VAL A 101 13.47 18.00 -33.51
CA VAL A 101 14.92 18.21 -33.50
C VAL A 101 15.26 18.72 -32.11
N THR A 102 15.93 17.90 -31.32
CA THR A 102 16.40 18.29 -29.98
C THR A 102 17.86 17.94 -29.82
N THR A 103 18.55 18.62 -28.90
CA THR A 103 19.92 18.28 -28.53
C THR A 103 19.91 17.65 -27.16
N ILE A 104 20.26 16.37 -27.07
CA ILE A 104 20.52 15.72 -25.80
C ILE A 104 21.90 16.16 -25.31
N THR A 105 21.96 16.58 -24.05
CA THR A 105 23.19 17.03 -23.40
C THR A 105 23.48 16.13 -22.23
N PHE A 106 24.70 15.65 -22.14
CA PHE A 106 25.22 14.91 -21.00
C PHE A 106 26.18 15.82 -20.23
N PRO A 107 25.76 16.41 -19.10
CA PRO A 107 26.64 17.11 -18.16
C PRO A 107 27.84 16.24 -17.72
N ALA A 108 28.87 16.85 -17.16
CA ALA A 108 29.98 16.10 -16.59
C ALA A 108 29.48 15.12 -15.51
N GLY A 109 29.90 13.86 -15.61
CA GLY A 109 29.48 12.75 -14.75
C GLY A 109 28.25 11.97 -15.22
N GLU A 110 27.42 12.54 -16.10
CA GLU A 110 26.15 11.91 -16.50
C GLU A 110 26.34 10.86 -17.61
N ASN A 111 25.79 9.67 -17.45
CA ASN A 111 25.92 8.59 -18.43
C ASN A 111 24.59 8.25 -19.12
N TYR A 112 23.51 8.99 -18.84
CA TYR A 112 22.18 8.76 -19.38
C TYR A 112 21.45 10.07 -19.65
N ALA A 113 20.63 10.07 -20.70
CA ALA A 113 19.67 11.12 -21.01
C ALA A 113 18.41 10.50 -21.63
N ALA A 114 17.27 11.15 -21.47
CA ALA A 114 16.03 10.75 -22.13
C ALA A 114 15.32 11.91 -22.82
N VAL A 115 14.57 11.56 -23.86
CA VAL A 115 13.67 12.47 -24.57
C VAL A 115 12.26 11.91 -24.48
N ALA A 116 11.34 12.71 -23.93
CA ALA A 116 9.92 12.38 -23.94
C ALA A 116 9.34 12.64 -25.33
N PHE A 117 8.71 11.63 -25.90
CA PHE A 117 7.99 11.65 -27.15
C PHE A 117 6.49 11.53 -26.86
N LYS A 118 5.72 12.53 -27.28
CA LYS A 118 4.27 12.58 -27.04
C LYS A 118 3.49 11.95 -28.18
N MET A 119 3.07 10.71 -27.96
CA MET A 119 2.09 10.01 -28.78
C MET A 119 0.70 10.59 -28.55
N LYS A 120 -0.12 10.56 -29.59
CA LYS A 120 -1.49 11.03 -29.56
C LYS A 120 -2.39 9.85 -29.85
N GLY A 121 -3.17 9.48 -28.84
CA GLY A 121 -4.14 8.43 -28.97
C GLY A 121 -5.44 8.93 -29.59
N ASP A 122 -6.10 8.08 -30.36
CA ASP A 122 -7.44 8.34 -30.86
C ASP A 122 -8.31 7.08 -30.93
N VAL A 123 -9.30 7.06 -31.82
CA VAL A 123 -10.31 5.98 -31.86
C VAL A 123 -10.49 5.43 -33.27
N GLU A 124 -9.63 5.82 -34.21
CA GLU A 124 -9.66 5.41 -35.59
C GLU A 124 -8.88 4.11 -35.75
N VAL A 125 -9.47 3.12 -36.42
CA VAL A 125 -8.77 1.86 -36.64
C VAL A 125 -7.75 2.04 -37.75
N GLU A 126 -6.48 1.89 -37.40
CA GLU A 126 -5.34 1.96 -38.30
C GLU A 126 -4.37 0.78 -38.12
N PRO A 127 -3.42 0.56 -39.05
CA PRO A 127 -2.35 -0.40 -38.84
C PRO A 127 -1.37 0.09 -37.77
N ASP A 128 -0.62 -0.82 -37.14
CA ASP A 128 0.55 -0.42 -36.34
C ASP A 128 1.50 0.42 -37.21
N GLU A 129 1.99 1.52 -36.62
CA GLU A 129 2.79 2.51 -37.32
C GLU A 129 4.20 2.62 -36.73
N THR A 130 5.10 3.29 -37.45
CA THR A 130 6.47 3.50 -36.96
C THR A 130 6.98 4.91 -37.16
N PHE A 131 8.00 5.28 -36.39
CA PHE A 131 8.88 6.41 -36.70
C PHE A 131 10.33 6.03 -36.37
N ASP A 132 11.28 6.60 -37.11
CA ASP A 132 12.70 6.41 -36.86
C ASP A 132 13.28 7.60 -36.07
N PHE A 133 14.29 7.34 -35.27
CA PHE A 133 15.08 8.38 -34.63
C PHE A 133 16.57 8.21 -34.88
N THR A 134 17.24 9.33 -35.15
CA THR A 134 18.65 9.35 -35.54
C THR A 134 19.45 10.33 -34.68
N LEU A 135 20.57 9.85 -34.16
CA LEU A 135 21.62 10.67 -33.57
C LEU A 135 22.51 11.28 -34.66
N SER A 136 22.81 12.56 -34.51
CA SER A 136 23.64 13.34 -35.44
C SER A 136 24.40 14.44 -34.69
N ASP A 137 25.30 15.13 -35.40
CA ASP A 137 26.02 16.32 -34.92
C ASP A 137 26.61 16.18 -33.49
N PRO A 138 27.43 15.15 -33.20
CA PRO A 138 27.96 14.97 -31.87
C PRO A 138 29.00 16.05 -31.55
N VAL A 139 29.01 16.50 -30.28
CA VAL A 139 29.98 17.44 -29.74
C VAL A 139 30.70 16.77 -28.59
N ASN A 140 32.04 16.78 -28.63
CA ASN A 140 32.92 16.13 -27.64
C ASN A 140 32.56 14.66 -27.38
N ALA A 141 32.09 13.96 -28.41
CA ALA A 141 31.78 12.53 -28.41
C ALA A 141 31.80 11.99 -29.85
N THR A 142 31.79 10.67 -30.00
CA THR A 142 31.40 10.00 -31.24
C THR A 142 30.03 9.34 -31.09
N ILE A 143 29.36 9.05 -32.19
CA ILE A 143 28.09 8.32 -32.16
C ILE A 143 28.37 6.81 -32.27
N GLY A 144 27.76 6.02 -31.39
CA GLY A 144 27.71 4.57 -31.45
C GLY A 144 26.49 4.08 -32.23
N LEU A 145 25.51 3.48 -31.54
CA LEU A 145 24.23 3.12 -32.17
C LEU A 145 23.49 4.41 -32.54
N ALA A 146 23.37 4.67 -33.84
CA ALA A 146 22.95 5.96 -34.37
C ALA A 146 21.47 6.06 -34.72
N THR A 147 20.82 4.93 -34.99
CA THR A 147 19.45 4.87 -35.50
C THR A 147 18.68 3.76 -34.83
N ASP A 148 17.40 4.01 -34.55
CA ASP A 148 16.46 3.01 -34.07
C ASP A 148 15.03 3.37 -34.52
N THR A 149 14.12 2.42 -34.41
CA THR A 149 12.73 2.54 -34.88
C THR A 149 11.77 2.24 -33.74
N VAL A 150 10.82 3.14 -33.52
CA VAL A 150 9.71 2.94 -32.58
C VAL A 150 8.49 2.46 -33.34
N THR A 151 7.74 1.54 -32.73
CA THR A 151 6.43 1.07 -33.20
C THR A 151 5.32 1.62 -32.29
N ILE A 152 4.32 2.23 -32.90
CA ILE A 152 3.08 2.68 -32.27
C ILE A 152 2.03 1.60 -32.59
N LEU A 153 1.53 0.93 -31.56
CA LEU A 153 0.53 -0.12 -31.69
C LEU A 153 -0.87 0.48 -31.65
N ASN A 154 -1.70 0.11 -32.62
CA ASN A 154 -3.12 0.51 -32.66
C ASN A 154 -3.93 -0.38 -31.71
N ASP A 155 -4.53 0.18 -30.66
CA ASP A 155 -5.47 -0.52 -29.76
C ASP A 155 -6.95 -0.35 -30.14
N ASP A 156 -7.21 0.28 -31.28
CA ASP A 156 -8.55 0.53 -31.78
C ASP A 156 -9.16 -0.62 -32.57
N THR A 157 -10.50 -0.68 -32.52
CA THR A 157 -11.26 -1.75 -33.17
C THR A 157 -12.61 -1.30 -33.69
N ASN A 158 -13.07 -1.99 -34.75
CA ASN A 158 -14.42 -1.87 -35.30
C ASN A 158 -15.39 -2.93 -34.75
N ILE A 159 -14.98 -3.73 -33.77
CA ILE A 159 -15.88 -4.67 -33.09
C ILE A 159 -17.04 -3.86 -32.46
N PRO A 160 -18.32 -4.22 -32.71
CA PRO A 160 -19.44 -3.48 -32.14
C PRO A 160 -19.36 -3.36 -30.60
N PRO A 161 -19.72 -2.20 -30.02
CA PRO A 161 -19.63 -2.02 -28.58
C PRO A 161 -20.54 -2.97 -27.81
N ALA A 162 -20.04 -3.53 -26.71
CA ALA A 162 -20.78 -4.43 -25.83
C ALA A 162 -20.53 -4.09 -24.35
N PHE A 163 -21.56 -4.18 -23.53
CA PHE A 163 -21.47 -4.03 -22.08
C PHE A 163 -21.35 -5.38 -21.38
N PHE A 164 -20.48 -5.39 -20.37
CA PHE A 164 -20.26 -6.46 -19.42
C PHE A 164 -20.25 -5.87 -18.01
N MET A 165 -20.59 -6.68 -17.02
CA MET A 165 -20.30 -6.34 -15.64
C MET A 165 -18.83 -6.65 -15.32
N GLY A 166 -18.23 -5.87 -14.42
CA GLY A 166 -16.91 -6.15 -13.87
C GLY A 166 -16.96 -7.22 -12.77
N GLU A 167 -15.94 -7.24 -11.91
CA GLU A 167 -15.92 -8.13 -10.75
C GLU A 167 -17.09 -7.86 -9.80
N GLU A 168 -17.63 -8.95 -9.25
CA GLU A 168 -18.75 -8.92 -8.31
C GLU A 168 -18.32 -8.33 -6.96
N PRO A 169 -19.03 -7.31 -6.44
CA PRO A 169 -18.69 -6.74 -5.14
C PRO A 169 -18.95 -7.72 -3.99
N PHE A 170 -18.00 -7.75 -3.04
CA PHE A 170 -18.14 -8.40 -1.74
C PHE A 170 -17.83 -7.36 -0.67
N VAL A 171 -18.80 -7.06 0.19
CA VAL A 171 -18.72 -5.93 1.14
C VAL A 171 -19.24 -6.38 2.50
N GLU A 172 -18.46 -6.15 3.55
CA GLU A 172 -18.90 -6.28 4.94
C GLU A 172 -20.05 -5.30 5.21
N GLU A 173 -21.17 -5.79 5.74
CA GLU A 173 -22.38 -5.02 5.95
C GLU A 173 -22.19 -3.91 6.99
N GLY A 174 -21.60 -4.27 8.13
CA GLY A 174 -21.20 -3.38 9.20
C GLY A 174 -22.25 -3.30 10.31
N ASP A 175 -21.80 -3.27 11.57
CA ASP A 175 -22.65 -3.07 12.77
C ASP A 175 -23.58 -1.82 12.76
N SER A 176 -23.34 -0.84 11.88
CA SER A 176 -24.18 0.35 11.75
C SER A 176 -23.86 1.20 10.51
N GLY A 177 -24.81 2.07 10.15
CA GLY A 177 -24.55 3.16 9.22
C GLY A 177 -24.75 2.74 7.77
N THR A 178 -23.80 3.08 6.91
CA THR A 178 -23.93 2.80 5.47
C THR A 178 -22.59 2.59 4.77
N GLN A 179 -22.58 1.62 3.87
CA GLN A 179 -21.41 1.12 3.18
C GLN A 179 -21.62 1.31 1.67
N LYS A 180 -20.53 1.57 0.93
CA LYS A 180 -20.61 1.73 -0.52
C LYS A 180 -20.31 0.41 -1.21
N VAL A 181 -21.27 -0.06 -1.99
CA VAL A 181 -21.10 -1.19 -2.91
C VAL A 181 -20.78 -0.63 -4.30
N HIS A 182 -19.58 -0.92 -4.80
CA HIS A 182 -19.04 -0.32 -6.02
C HIS A 182 -19.12 -1.28 -7.20
N PHE A 183 -19.97 -0.99 -8.17
CA PHE A 183 -20.09 -1.77 -9.41
C PHE A 183 -19.31 -1.13 -10.54
N THR A 184 -18.59 -1.96 -11.28
CA THR A 184 -17.92 -1.57 -12.53
C THR A 184 -18.72 -2.08 -13.73
N ILE A 185 -18.97 -1.21 -14.70
CA ILE A 185 -19.53 -1.55 -16.01
C ILE A 185 -18.40 -1.39 -17.03
N VAL A 186 -18.15 -2.44 -17.79
CA VAL A 186 -17.07 -2.51 -18.78
C VAL A 186 -17.66 -2.41 -20.19
N ARG A 187 -17.09 -1.54 -21.02
CA ARG A 187 -17.34 -1.47 -22.45
C ARG A 187 -16.23 -2.20 -23.20
N TYR A 188 -16.61 -3.23 -23.95
CA TYR A 188 -15.76 -3.93 -24.91
C TYR A 188 -16.05 -3.48 -26.34
N GLY A 189 -15.12 -3.76 -27.25
CA GLY A 189 -15.19 -3.36 -28.65
C GLY A 189 -14.84 -1.89 -28.85
N SER A 190 -15.35 -1.32 -29.95
CA SER A 190 -15.04 0.05 -30.39
C SER A 190 -15.41 1.09 -29.35
N THR A 191 -14.54 2.06 -29.11
CA THR A 191 -14.79 3.22 -28.24
C THR A 191 -15.06 4.51 -29.01
N ALA A 192 -15.10 4.44 -30.35
CA ALA A 192 -15.21 5.59 -31.26
C ALA A 192 -16.50 6.42 -31.15
N THR A 193 -17.56 5.87 -30.57
CA THR A 193 -18.85 6.55 -30.42
C THR A 193 -19.31 6.62 -28.96
N LYS A 194 -20.19 7.57 -28.64
CA LYS A 194 -20.83 7.64 -27.33
C LYS A 194 -21.90 6.55 -27.22
N VAL A 195 -21.90 5.81 -26.12
CA VAL A 195 -22.88 4.77 -25.82
C VAL A 195 -23.46 4.96 -24.43
N SER A 196 -24.60 4.32 -24.14
CA SER A 196 -25.18 4.37 -22.80
C SER A 196 -26.00 3.14 -22.48
N VAL A 197 -26.20 2.88 -21.19
CA VAL A 197 -27.04 1.81 -20.65
C VAL A 197 -27.73 2.30 -19.39
N LYS A 198 -28.90 1.77 -19.03
CA LYS A 198 -29.46 1.99 -17.69
C LYS A 198 -28.98 0.89 -16.77
N ALA A 199 -28.47 1.26 -15.61
CA ALA A 199 -28.25 0.32 -14.51
C ALA A 199 -29.36 0.50 -13.48
N GLY A 200 -29.81 -0.52 -12.77
CA GLY A 200 -30.76 -0.44 -11.65
C GLY A 200 -30.64 -1.66 -10.75
N THR A 201 -31.11 -1.59 -9.51
CA THR A 201 -31.01 -2.73 -8.58
C THR A 201 -32.27 -3.58 -8.58
N THR A 202 -32.10 -4.86 -8.29
CA THR A 202 -33.18 -5.80 -7.95
C THR A 202 -32.80 -6.61 -6.73
N ASP A 203 -33.77 -6.88 -5.86
CA ASP A 203 -33.57 -7.64 -4.63
C ASP A 203 -33.07 -9.07 -4.92
N GLY A 204 -32.29 -9.62 -3.99
CA GLY A 204 -32.01 -11.04 -3.86
C GLY A 204 -32.64 -11.56 -2.57
N ASN A 205 -31.86 -12.13 -1.66
CA ASN A 205 -32.28 -12.25 -0.25
C ASN A 205 -32.07 -10.94 0.51
N ALA A 206 -31.09 -10.12 0.13
CA ALA A 206 -31.05 -8.72 0.54
C ALA A 206 -32.13 -7.91 -0.19
N THR A 207 -32.94 -7.21 0.57
CA THR A 207 -34.10 -6.41 0.15
C THR A 207 -33.95 -4.92 0.48
N ALA A 208 -34.51 -4.07 -0.37
CA ALA A 208 -34.62 -2.65 -0.07
C ALA A 208 -35.96 -2.31 0.62
N PRO A 209 -35.98 -1.45 1.65
CA PRO A 209 -34.88 -0.59 2.07
C PRO A 209 -34.08 -1.09 3.29
N SER A 210 -34.27 -2.32 3.76
CA SER A 210 -33.64 -2.85 4.97
C SER A 210 -32.12 -2.93 4.80
N ASP A 211 -31.66 -3.62 3.77
CA ASP A 211 -30.25 -4.07 3.69
C ASP A 211 -29.49 -3.16 2.72
N TYR A 212 -30.21 -2.55 1.78
CA TYR A 212 -29.64 -1.57 0.86
C TYR A 212 -30.64 -0.54 0.35
N LYS A 213 -30.11 0.55 -0.23
CA LYS A 213 -30.90 1.58 -0.88
C LYS A 213 -31.12 1.25 -2.35
N ALA A 214 -32.34 0.83 -2.68
CA ALA A 214 -32.73 0.58 -4.08
C ALA A 214 -32.43 1.76 -5.01
N ARG A 215 -31.89 1.43 -6.18
CA ARG A 215 -31.57 2.35 -7.27
C ARG A 215 -32.46 2.04 -8.47
N LYS A 216 -33.39 2.93 -8.77
CA LYS A 216 -34.18 2.84 -10.02
C LYS A 216 -33.27 2.84 -11.26
N PRO A 217 -33.66 2.18 -12.37
CA PRO A 217 -32.93 2.21 -13.62
C PRO A 217 -32.56 3.64 -14.06
N LYS A 218 -31.27 3.96 -14.05
CA LYS A 218 -30.72 5.29 -14.36
C LYS A 218 -29.60 5.15 -15.39
N VAL A 219 -29.63 6.04 -16.39
CA VAL A 219 -28.68 6.07 -17.51
C VAL A 219 -27.25 6.32 -17.01
N VAL A 220 -26.34 5.45 -17.43
CA VAL A 220 -24.89 5.53 -17.35
C VAL A 220 -24.37 5.79 -18.76
N LYS A 221 -23.54 6.82 -18.95
CA LYS A 221 -23.05 7.25 -20.25
C LYS A 221 -21.55 6.97 -20.34
N PHE A 222 -21.12 6.49 -21.50
CA PHE A 222 -19.72 6.36 -21.86
C PHE A 222 -19.39 7.41 -22.93
N ALA A 223 -18.35 8.20 -22.68
CA ALA A 223 -17.77 9.08 -23.67
C ALA A 223 -17.02 8.29 -24.76
N VAL A 224 -16.56 9.01 -25.80
CA VAL A 224 -15.61 8.45 -26.77
C VAL A 224 -14.32 8.09 -26.02
N GLY A 225 -13.74 6.93 -26.34
CA GLY A 225 -12.56 6.38 -25.67
C GLY A 225 -12.77 5.89 -24.23
N GLN A 226 -13.99 5.98 -23.69
CA GLN A 226 -14.25 5.53 -22.32
C GLN A 226 -14.57 4.03 -22.29
N ARG A 227 -13.76 3.27 -21.54
CA ARG A 227 -13.91 1.81 -21.35
C ARG A 227 -14.64 1.42 -20.07
N TYR A 228 -14.60 2.26 -19.03
CA TYR A 228 -15.19 1.94 -17.72
C TYR A 228 -16.16 3.02 -17.25
N ALA A 229 -17.25 2.61 -16.62
CA ALA A 229 -18.12 3.48 -15.85
C ALA A 229 -18.52 2.79 -14.54
N TYR A 230 -18.83 3.60 -13.54
CA TYR A 230 -19.02 3.11 -12.18
C TYR A 230 -20.39 3.47 -11.63
N VAL A 231 -20.95 2.58 -10.82
CA VAL A 231 -22.22 2.76 -10.12
C VAL A 231 -22.04 2.38 -8.65
N ASP A 232 -22.22 3.36 -7.76
CA ASP A 232 -22.27 3.08 -6.32
C ASP A 232 -23.73 2.83 -5.88
N VAL A 233 -23.93 1.81 -5.07
CA VAL A 233 -25.15 1.52 -4.29
C VAL A 233 -24.79 1.60 -2.81
N ILE A 234 -25.75 1.98 -1.98
CA ILE A 234 -25.54 2.10 -0.53
C ILE A 234 -26.13 0.86 0.16
N ALA A 235 -25.29 0.06 0.81
CA ALA A 235 -25.68 -0.96 1.78
C ALA A 235 -25.90 -0.32 3.17
N ARG A 236 -26.63 -1.01 4.04
CA ARG A 236 -27.03 -0.51 5.36
C ARG A 236 -26.60 -1.49 6.42
N GLY A 237 -25.66 -1.05 7.23
CA GLY A 237 -25.29 -1.77 8.43
C GLY A 237 -26.37 -1.76 9.50
N ASP A 238 -26.61 -2.90 10.13
CA ASP A 238 -27.37 -3.01 11.36
C ASP A 238 -26.76 -4.01 12.35
N LEU A 239 -27.55 -4.60 13.25
CA LEU A 239 -27.05 -5.50 14.30
C LEU A 239 -27.76 -6.87 14.26
N VAL A 240 -28.60 -7.11 13.27
CA VAL A 240 -29.46 -8.28 13.15
C VAL A 240 -28.61 -9.41 12.55
N PRO A 241 -28.40 -10.52 13.28
CA PRO A 241 -27.68 -11.66 12.74
C PRO A 241 -28.48 -12.29 11.61
N GLU A 242 -27.89 -12.25 10.44
CA GLU A 242 -28.41 -12.79 9.20
C GLU A 242 -27.39 -13.80 8.63
N ASP A 243 -27.77 -14.50 7.57
CA ASP A 243 -26.80 -15.21 6.74
C ASP A 243 -26.23 -14.21 5.73
N ASP A 244 -25.09 -14.49 5.09
CA ASP A 244 -24.63 -13.64 3.98
C ASP A 244 -25.72 -13.49 2.92
N GLU A 245 -25.99 -12.23 2.57
CA GLU A 245 -27.06 -11.87 1.66
C GLU A 245 -26.52 -11.28 0.36
N PHE A 246 -27.38 -11.15 -0.64
CA PHE A 246 -27.01 -10.54 -1.91
C PHE A 246 -28.17 -9.78 -2.54
N PHE A 247 -27.82 -8.74 -3.31
CA PHE A 247 -28.71 -8.07 -4.24
C PHE A 247 -28.01 -7.93 -5.60
N ASN A 248 -28.76 -7.51 -6.62
CA ASN A 248 -28.24 -7.46 -7.99
C ASN A 248 -28.19 -6.02 -8.52
N LEU A 249 -27.21 -5.74 -9.38
CA LEU A 249 -27.25 -4.64 -10.35
C LEU A 249 -27.53 -5.19 -11.75
N VAL A 250 -28.58 -4.66 -12.38
CA VAL A 250 -29.06 -5.09 -13.70
C VAL A 250 -28.92 -3.98 -14.73
N LEU A 251 -28.30 -4.31 -15.87
CA LEU A 251 -28.21 -3.46 -17.05
C LEU A 251 -29.42 -3.65 -17.96
N THR A 252 -29.97 -2.54 -18.45
CA THR A 252 -31.17 -2.50 -19.30
C THR A 252 -31.09 -1.36 -20.32
N GLU A 253 -31.92 -1.43 -21.36
CA GLU A 253 -32.09 -0.36 -22.36
C GLU A 253 -30.76 0.21 -22.91
N PRO A 254 -29.88 -0.62 -23.50
CA PRO A 254 -28.64 -0.12 -24.07
C PRO A 254 -28.91 0.72 -25.33
N VAL A 255 -28.05 1.70 -25.56
CA VAL A 255 -28.08 2.58 -26.73
C VAL A 255 -26.68 2.61 -27.34
N GLY A 256 -26.58 2.20 -28.61
CA GLY A 256 -25.32 2.18 -29.36
C GLY A 256 -24.40 1.00 -29.01
N ALA A 257 -24.85 0.06 -28.18
CA ALA A 257 -24.13 -1.14 -27.76
C ALA A 257 -25.11 -2.30 -27.50
N SER A 258 -24.60 -3.53 -27.43
CA SER A 258 -25.33 -4.67 -26.86
C SER A 258 -25.04 -4.82 -25.35
N ILE A 259 -25.89 -5.55 -24.63
CA ILE A 259 -25.56 -6.08 -23.30
C ILE A 259 -25.27 -7.56 -23.50
N VAL A 260 -24.05 -7.99 -23.18
CA VAL A 260 -23.64 -9.40 -23.25
C VAL A 260 -23.72 -10.00 -21.86
N ASP A 261 -23.18 -9.28 -20.88
CA ASP A 261 -23.37 -9.56 -19.47
C ASP A 261 -23.93 -8.30 -18.80
N GLY A 262 -25.10 -8.46 -18.18
CA GLY A 262 -25.88 -7.36 -17.63
C GLY A 262 -26.30 -7.60 -16.19
N LEU A 263 -25.78 -8.62 -15.53
CA LEU A 263 -26.11 -8.95 -14.15
C LEU A 263 -24.83 -9.00 -13.35
N SER A 264 -24.80 -8.27 -12.24
CA SER A 264 -23.75 -8.38 -11.24
C SER A 264 -24.39 -8.61 -9.89
N ILE A 265 -23.94 -9.65 -9.21
CA ILE A 265 -24.34 -9.97 -7.85
C ILE A 265 -23.42 -9.20 -6.90
N ALA A 266 -23.98 -8.52 -5.91
CA ALA A 266 -23.23 -7.98 -4.79
C ALA A 266 -23.59 -8.75 -3.54
N VAL A 267 -22.58 -9.26 -2.84
CA VAL A 267 -22.72 -9.98 -1.57
C VAL A 267 -22.48 -9.01 -0.42
N LEU A 268 -23.38 -9.05 0.56
CA LEU A 268 -23.26 -8.42 1.86
C LEU A 268 -22.84 -9.51 2.85
N ASP A 269 -21.60 -9.40 3.33
CA ASP A 269 -20.99 -10.30 4.29
C ASP A 269 -21.44 -9.88 5.69
N ASN A 270 -22.17 -10.75 6.37
CA ASN A 270 -22.79 -10.44 7.65
C ASN A 270 -21.72 -10.49 8.76
N ASP A 271 -21.52 -9.36 9.46
CA ASP A 271 -20.61 -9.24 10.61
C ASP A 271 -21.31 -9.40 11.97
N ASP A 272 -22.61 -9.71 11.95
CA ASP A 272 -23.43 -9.88 13.14
C ASP A 272 -23.52 -11.32 13.65
N SER A 273 -23.53 -11.46 14.98
CA SER A 273 -23.50 -12.77 15.63
C SER A 273 -24.79 -13.08 16.39
N SER A 274 -25.29 -14.30 16.23
CA SER A 274 -26.36 -14.85 17.08
C SER A 274 -25.84 -15.46 18.39
N ALA A 275 -24.51 -15.48 18.60
CA ALA A 275 -23.90 -16.04 19.80
C ALA A 275 -24.30 -15.28 21.08
N THR A 276 -24.38 -15.97 22.21
CA THR A 276 -24.65 -15.31 23.49
C THR A 276 -23.54 -14.30 23.80
N PRO A 277 -23.88 -13.07 24.25
CA PRO A 277 -22.86 -12.07 24.52
C PRO A 277 -21.88 -12.55 25.59
N THR A 278 -20.58 -12.42 25.32
CA THR A 278 -19.53 -12.86 26.25
C THR A 278 -18.70 -11.64 26.67
N PHE A 279 -18.54 -11.45 27.98
CA PHE A 279 -17.72 -10.39 28.54
C PHE A 279 -16.37 -10.94 28.99
N SER A 280 -15.30 -10.25 28.62
CA SER A 280 -13.94 -10.63 29.00
C SER A 280 -13.05 -9.42 29.19
N PHE A 281 -11.98 -9.59 29.97
CA PHE A 281 -10.77 -8.81 29.82
C PHE A 281 -9.94 -9.41 28.66
N ASN A 282 -9.10 -8.60 28.01
CA ASN A 282 -8.37 -8.90 26.77
C ASN A 282 -7.91 -10.38 26.61
N ASP A 283 -8.11 -10.97 25.43
CA ASP A 283 -7.81 -12.38 25.12
C ASP A 283 -6.31 -12.71 25.07
N ASP A 284 -5.42 -11.71 25.13
CA ASP A 284 -3.97 -11.94 25.10
C ASP A 284 -3.39 -12.46 26.43
N GLY A 285 -4.20 -12.51 27.51
CA GLY A 285 -3.78 -13.04 28.81
C GLY A 285 -2.66 -12.26 29.50
N TYR A 286 -2.46 -10.99 29.12
CA TYR A 286 -1.52 -10.09 29.77
C TYR A 286 -2.17 -9.38 30.95
N ASP A 287 -1.47 -9.41 32.07
CA ASP A 287 -1.77 -8.58 33.22
C ASP A 287 -1.54 -7.09 32.90
N ILE A 288 -2.18 -6.20 33.66
CA ILE A 288 -1.95 -4.76 33.53
C ILE A 288 -0.76 -4.38 34.40
N GLU A 289 0.32 -3.91 33.79
CA GLU A 289 1.49 -3.39 34.50
C GLU A 289 1.39 -1.87 34.66
N THR A 290 1.67 -1.38 35.85
CA THR A 290 1.82 0.05 36.13
C THR A 290 2.90 0.29 37.17
N ASP A 291 3.52 1.46 37.11
CA ASP A 291 4.35 1.98 38.20
C ASP A 291 3.46 2.63 39.25
N GLU A 292 3.84 2.59 40.52
CA GLU A 292 3.11 3.21 41.63
C GLU A 292 3.12 4.75 41.54
N THR A 293 4.30 5.32 41.29
CA THR A 293 4.61 6.75 41.15
C THR A 293 4.38 7.58 42.42
N ASP A 294 5.11 8.70 42.51
CA ASP A 294 4.93 9.77 43.50
C ASP A 294 3.46 10.28 43.72
N ARG A 295 2.51 9.96 42.83
CA ARG A 295 1.13 10.48 42.83
C ARG A 295 0.12 9.45 42.36
N SER A 296 -0.97 9.31 43.11
CA SER A 296 -2.12 8.50 42.68
C SER A 296 -2.58 8.81 41.25
N HIS A 297 -2.72 7.76 40.44
CA HIS A 297 -3.12 7.87 39.04
C HIS A 297 -4.14 6.77 38.66
N PRO A 298 -4.90 6.95 37.56
CA PRO A 298 -5.81 5.92 37.10
C PRO A 298 -5.08 4.86 36.26
N VAL A 299 -5.42 3.60 36.49
CA VAL A 299 -5.14 2.46 35.62
C VAL A 299 -6.41 2.09 34.89
N ALA A 300 -6.35 1.95 33.57
CA ALA A 300 -7.50 1.60 32.75
C ALA A 300 -7.55 0.10 32.48
N ALA A 301 -8.71 -0.52 32.67
CA ALA A 301 -8.99 -1.88 32.23
C ALA A 301 -10.11 -1.86 31.20
N ARG A 302 -9.89 -2.52 30.06
CA ARG A 302 -10.88 -2.63 28.98
C ARG A 302 -11.64 -3.93 29.11
N ILE A 303 -12.97 -3.82 29.13
CA ILE A 303 -13.89 -4.96 29.08
C ILE A 303 -14.43 -5.05 27.66
N TYR A 304 -14.26 -6.21 27.04
CA TYR A 304 -14.78 -6.55 25.72
C TYR A 304 -16.15 -7.21 25.83
N ARG A 305 -16.94 -7.06 24.77
CA ARG A 305 -18.22 -7.72 24.56
C ARG A 305 -18.23 -8.30 23.14
N ASP A 306 -18.17 -9.62 23.07
CA ASP A 306 -18.32 -10.38 21.82
C ASP A 306 -19.69 -11.05 21.75
N GLY A 307 -20.05 -11.60 20.58
CA GLY A 307 -21.35 -12.22 20.32
C GLY A 307 -22.44 -11.22 19.92
N ASN A 308 -23.70 -11.48 20.27
CA ASN A 308 -24.84 -10.69 19.83
C ASN A 308 -24.85 -9.27 20.44
N LEU A 309 -24.92 -8.25 19.59
CA LEU A 309 -24.84 -6.86 20.00
C LEU A 309 -26.17 -6.09 19.94
N GLN A 310 -27.28 -6.71 19.57
CA GLN A 310 -28.58 -6.03 19.38
C GLN A 310 -29.13 -5.43 20.67
N GLU A 311 -28.95 -6.13 21.77
CA GLU A 311 -29.60 -5.78 23.02
C GLU A 311 -28.63 -5.13 24.00
N LYS A 312 -29.19 -4.33 24.91
CA LYS A 312 -28.43 -3.84 26.07
C LYS A 312 -28.03 -5.03 26.95
N SER A 313 -26.78 -5.03 27.39
CA SER A 313 -26.26 -6.01 28.35
C SER A 313 -25.42 -5.31 29.44
N THR A 314 -25.23 -5.97 30.57
CA THR A 314 -24.44 -5.41 31.68
C THR A 314 -23.54 -6.46 32.31
N VAL A 315 -22.43 -6.02 32.88
CA VAL A 315 -21.57 -6.84 33.72
C VAL A 315 -21.08 -6.02 34.91
N THR A 316 -21.02 -6.63 36.09
CA THR A 316 -20.47 -5.99 37.29
C THR A 316 -18.98 -6.26 37.34
N TYR A 317 -18.18 -5.28 37.78
CA TYR A 317 -16.78 -5.50 38.16
C TYR A 317 -16.58 -5.17 39.62
N ALA A 318 -15.61 -5.83 40.24
CA ALA A 318 -15.12 -5.51 41.57
C ALA A 318 -13.62 -5.74 41.64
N THR A 319 -12.93 -4.90 42.40
CA THR A 319 -11.52 -5.11 42.76
C THR A 319 -11.42 -6.03 43.97
N THR A 320 -10.45 -6.93 43.99
CA THR A 320 -10.13 -7.79 45.15
C THR A 320 -8.67 -7.61 45.53
N ASP A 321 -8.40 -7.51 46.83
CA ASP A 321 -7.04 -7.39 47.36
C ASP A 321 -6.20 -8.62 46.99
N GLY A 322 -4.94 -8.39 46.64
CA GLY A 322 -3.92 -9.42 46.49
C GLY A 322 -2.80 -9.20 47.50
N THR A 323 -1.60 -8.88 47.02
CA THR A 323 -0.54 -8.30 47.88
C THR A 323 -0.74 -6.81 48.09
N ALA A 324 -1.27 -6.10 47.08
CA ALA A 324 -1.80 -4.75 47.23
C ALA A 324 -3.19 -4.81 47.89
N VAL A 325 -3.42 -3.99 48.91
CA VAL A 325 -4.59 -3.94 49.78
C VAL A 325 -5.18 -2.53 49.81
N ALA A 326 -6.49 -2.41 49.55
CA ALA A 326 -7.18 -1.14 49.68
C ALA A 326 -7.44 -0.75 51.16
N PRO A 327 -7.39 0.55 51.53
CA PRO A 327 -7.25 1.71 50.65
C PRO A 327 -5.82 2.19 50.44
N ASP A 328 -4.83 1.46 50.96
CA ASP A 328 -3.45 1.93 51.08
C ASP A 328 -2.77 1.94 49.70
N ASP A 329 -2.87 0.84 48.94
CA ASP A 329 -2.15 0.70 47.66
C ASP A 329 -3.04 1.05 46.45
N TYR A 330 -4.36 0.92 46.61
CA TYR A 330 -5.32 1.32 45.59
C TYR A 330 -6.70 1.66 46.18
N THR A 331 -7.54 2.34 45.40
CA THR A 331 -8.91 2.63 45.80
C THR A 331 -9.84 1.50 45.37
N ALA A 332 -10.30 0.68 46.32
CA ALA A 332 -11.30 -0.37 46.07
C ALA A 332 -12.51 0.18 45.28
N LYS A 333 -12.89 -0.53 44.22
CA LYS A 333 -13.93 -0.09 43.31
C LYS A 333 -14.83 -1.24 42.90
N THR A 334 -16.13 -0.97 42.91
CA THR A 334 -17.13 -1.84 42.28
C THR A 334 -18.06 -0.99 41.43
N GLY A 335 -18.56 -1.55 40.34
CA GLY A 335 -19.49 -0.86 39.47
C GLY A 335 -20.15 -1.79 38.46
N VAL A 336 -21.20 -1.29 37.83
CA VAL A 336 -21.90 -1.99 36.74
C VAL A 336 -21.55 -1.31 35.43
N VAL A 337 -20.93 -2.04 34.51
CA VAL A 337 -20.71 -1.61 33.13
C VAL A 337 -21.95 -1.94 32.32
N THR A 338 -22.44 -0.94 31.59
CA THR A 338 -23.58 -1.09 30.68
C THR A 338 -23.10 -0.93 29.24
N PHE A 339 -23.32 -1.95 28.43
CA PHE A 339 -23.15 -1.91 26.99
C PHE A 339 -24.50 -1.62 26.34
N LYS A 340 -24.56 -0.53 25.57
CA LYS A 340 -25.67 -0.26 24.65
C LYS A 340 -25.56 -1.18 23.43
N PRO A 341 -26.62 -1.29 22.62
CA PRO A 341 -26.53 -1.98 21.34
C PRO A 341 -25.34 -1.49 20.50
N GLY A 342 -24.61 -2.42 19.88
CA GLY A 342 -23.43 -2.18 19.03
C GLY A 342 -22.14 -1.81 19.79
N GLU A 343 -22.16 -1.66 21.11
CA GLU A 343 -20.92 -1.38 21.86
C GLU A 343 -20.12 -2.66 22.11
N ARG A 344 -18.91 -2.75 21.55
CA ARG A 344 -18.00 -3.89 21.68
C ARG A 344 -17.01 -3.80 22.84
N PHE A 345 -16.79 -2.60 23.40
CA PHE A 345 -15.89 -2.44 24.54
C PHE A 345 -16.28 -1.25 25.45
N LYS A 346 -15.86 -1.34 26.71
CA LYS A 346 -15.93 -0.26 27.70
C LYS A 346 -14.66 -0.23 28.53
N ASP A 347 -14.16 0.97 28.75
CA ASP A 347 -13.03 1.19 29.65
C ASP A 347 -13.55 1.54 31.04
N ILE A 348 -13.01 0.87 32.05
CA ILE A 348 -13.11 1.26 33.46
C ILE A 348 -11.77 1.77 33.94
N SER A 349 -11.77 2.51 35.04
CA SER A 349 -10.54 2.95 35.69
C SER A 349 -10.54 2.60 37.17
N VAL A 350 -9.40 2.14 37.69
CA VAL A 350 -9.12 1.98 39.12
C VAL A 350 -8.00 2.95 39.47
N THR A 351 -8.08 3.60 40.63
CA THR A 351 -7.02 4.53 41.06
C THR A 351 -6.02 3.76 41.90
N VAL A 352 -4.79 3.64 41.40
CA VAL A 352 -3.62 3.22 42.16
C VAL A 352 -3.18 4.38 43.04
N LYS A 353 -2.88 4.09 44.31
CA LYS A 353 -2.28 5.06 45.22
C LYS A 353 -0.81 5.13 44.91
N GLY A 354 -0.28 6.32 45.08
CA GLY A 354 1.10 6.59 44.80
C GLY A 354 1.60 7.43 45.94
N ASP A 355 2.68 7.00 46.56
CA ASP A 355 3.32 7.73 47.64
C ASP A 355 4.84 7.89 47.42
N ARG A 356 5.65 7.87 48.47
CA ARG A 356 7.11 8.02 48.36
C ARG A 356 7.82 7.06 49.34
N ASP A 357 7.06 6.16 49.95
CA ASP A 357 7.49 5.36 51.05
C ASP A 357 8.04 4.05 50.49
N TRP A 358 9.37 3.98 50.37
CA TRP A 358 10.08 2.77 49.91
C TRP A 358 9.51 1.48 50.51
N GLU A 359 9.05 0.57 49.64
CA GLU A 359 8.51 -0.72 50.03
C GLU A 359 9.57 -1.81 49.85
N TYR A 360 10.01 -2.42 50.95
CA TYR A 360 11.16 -3.33 50.93
C TYR A 360 10.84 -4.68 50.25
N GLY A 361 11.14 -4.79 48.96
CA GLY A 361 11.22 -6.03 48.19
C GLY A 361 12.65 -6.45 47.80
N PRO A 362 12.92 -7.73 47.46
CA PRO A 362 14.19 -8.12 46.85
C PRO A 362 14.37 -7.39 45.49
N PRO A 363 15.61 -7.03 45.11
CA PRO A 363 15.89 -6.16 43.95
C PRO A 363 15.76 -6.86 42.58
N ASP A 364 14.88 -7.85 42.46
CA ASP A 364 14.51 -8.43 41.17
C ASP A 364 13.06 -8.08 40.84
N TRP A 365 12.66 -8.32 39.59
CA TRP A 365 11.33 -8.04 39.03
C TRP A 365 10.15 -8.78 39.73
N SER A 366 10.34 -9.31 40.94
CA SER A 366 9.33 -9.97 41.78
C SER A 366 8.75 -9.09 42.91
N SER A 367 9.12 -7.80 42.98
CA SER A 367 8.59 -6.86 43.98
C SER A 367 7.22 -6.26 43.65
N ALA A 368 6.60 -6.63 42.53
CA ALA A 368 5.30 -6.09 42.17
C ALA A 368 4.24 -6.48 43.21
N GLU A 369 3.49 -5.48 43.67
CA GLU A 369 2.25 -5.72 44.38
C GLU A 369 1.11 -5.97 43.41
N THR A 370 0.09 -6.71 43.84
CA THR A 370 -0.99 -7.17 42.97
C THR A 370 -2.34 -6.99 43.59
N PHE A 371 -3.31 -6.55 42.78
CA PHE A 371 -4.73 -6.69 43.06
C PHE A 371 -5.43 -7.22 41.79
N SER A 372 -6.62 -7.80 41.92
CA SER A 372 -7.38 -8.30 40.77
C SER A 372 -8.62 -7.45 40.48
N ILE A 373 -9.09 -7.53 39.23
CA ILE A 373 -10.41 -7.05 38.84
C ILE A 373 -11.19 -8.25 38.29
N ASP A 374 -12.34 -8.52 38.92
CA ASP A 374 -13.19 -9.67 38.60
C ASP A 374 -14.54 -9.23 38.06
N LEU A 375 -14.96 -9.83 36.94
CA LEU A 375 -16.29 -9.70 36.38
C LEU A 375 -17.28 -10.62 37.10
N SER A 376 -18.50 -10.13 37.33
CA SER A 376 -19.58 -10.89 37.97
C SER A 376 -20.96 -10.39 37.54
N ALA A 377 -21.99 -11.17 37.90
CA ALA A 377 -23.40 -10.82 37.69
C ALA A 377 -23.73 -10.26 36.29
N PRO A 378 -23.41 -10.99 35.20
CA PRO A 378 -23.76 -10.55 33.85
C PRO A 378 -25.29 -10.57 33.67
N THR A 379 -25.81 -9.64 32.89
CA THR A 379 -27.18 -9.67 32.37
C THR A 379 -27.15 -9.68 30.85
N ASN A 380 -28.02 -10.49 30.24
CA ASN A 380 -28.07 -10.70 28.78
C ASN A 380 -26.70 -11.10 28.19
N GLY A 381 -25.96 -11.95 28.89
CA GLY A 381 -24.65 -12.44 28.48
C GLY A 381 -24.04 -13.39 29.52
N VAL A 382 -22.85 -13.87 29.23
CA VAL A 382 -22.01 -14.72 30.08
C VAL A 382 -20.63 -14.09 30.26
N ILE A 383 -19.87 -14.59 31.22
CA ILE A 383 -18.48 -14.19 31.42
C ILE A 383 -17.58 -15.23 30.76
N GLY A 384 -16.66 -14.76 29.92
CA GLY A 384 -15.54 -15.55 29.37
C GLY A 384 -14.35 -15.46 30.32
N ASP A 385 -13.27 -14.84 29.87
CA ASP A 385 -12.15 -14.49 30.76
C ASP A 385 -12.48 -13.26 31.61
N GLY A 386 -13.08 -13.50 32.77
CA GLY A 386 -13.56 -12.45 33.66
C GLY A 386 -12.55 -11.93 34.67
N HIS A 387 -11.29 -12.35 34.61
CA HIS A 387 -10.27 -12.03 35.61
C HIS A 387 -9.09 -11.33 34.97
N ILE A 388 -8.60 -10.27 35.60
CA ILE A 388 -7.32 -9.66 35.23
C ILE A 388 -6.57 -9.25 36.49
N VAL A 389 -5.25 -9.44 36.50
CA VAL A 389 -4.37 -8.97 37.57
C VAL A 389 -3.78 -7.62 37.17
N VAL A 390 -3.67 -6.72 38.13
CA VAL A 390 -2.93 -5.47 38.00
C VAL A 390 -1.67 -5.59 38.85
N LEU A 391 -0.52 -5.41 38.22
CA LEU A 391 0.80 -5.34 38.86
C LEU A 391 1.14 -3.87 39.09
N ILE A 392 1.46 -3.53 40.33
CA ILE A 392 1.98 -2.23 40.75
C ILE A 392 3.47 -2.45 41.03
N PHE A 393 4.34 -1.80 40.26
CA PHE A 393 5.77 -1.79 40.48
C PHE A 393 6.16 -0.55 41.28
N ASP A 394 6.85 -0.77 42.40
CA ASP A 394 7.54 0.29 43.15
C ASP A 394 8.57 0.96 42.21
N ASP A 395 8.49 2.29 42.07
CA ASP A 395 9.38 3.11 41.23
C ASP A 395 10.41 3.91 42.04
N GLU A 396 10.43 3.75 43.36
CA GLU A 396 11.49 4.30 44.20
C GLU A 396 12.80 3.49 44.09
N HIS A 397 13.94 4.18 44.28
CA HIS A 397 15.31 3.65 44.17
C HIS A 397 16.23 4.18 45.27
#